data_AF-A0A524PEI0-F1
#
_entry.id   AF-A0A524PEI0-F1
#
_cell.length_a   1.000
_cell.length_b   1.000
_cell.length_c   1.000
_cell.angle_alpha   90.00
_cell.angle_beta   90.00
_cell.angle_gamma   90.00
#
_symmetry.space_group_name_H-M   'P 1'
#
loop_
_entity.id
_entity.type
_entity.pdbx_description
1 polymer ?
#
loop_
_entity_poly.entity_id
_entity_poly.type
_entity_poly.pdbx_seq_one_letter_code
_entity_poly.pdbx_strand_id
1 'polypeptide(L)'
;MEEDRNNLDNTQIVKVEDISLDTMDMQQKRMAERLYSQLGLDPVVEKVLKEYKGNLKGMDRATDTVFGPFDIKGRAESVAKVASLMTYSALHQQYTSELGQMQEQIDQVEGEKNRERANYDSLVQKVADVVGGDYEELK
;
A
#
# COMPACT_ATOMS: atom_id res chain seq x y z
N MET A 1 -6.37 22.36 20.05
CA MET A 1 -7.14 21.11 19.83
C MET A 1 -7.67 21.08 18.40
N GLU A 2 -6.78 21.07 17.39
CA GLU A 2 -7.18 21.12 15.98
C GLU A 2 -6.35 20.21 15.06
N GLU A 3 -5.40 19.43 15.59
CA GLU A 3 -4.48 18.62 14.77
C GLU A 3 -4.91 17.14 14.61
N ASP A 4 -5.87 16.65 15.41
CA ASP A 4 -6.26 15.23 15.40
C ASP A 4 -7.36 14.87 14.39
N ARG A 5 -7.91 15.82 13.63
CA ARG A 5 -9.05 15.54 12.72
C ARG A 5 -8.66 15.19 11.28
N ASN A 6 -7.43 15.46 10.85
CA ASN A 6 -7.03 15.30 9.44
C ASN A 6 -6.53 13.89 9.08
N ASN A 7 -6.36 12.99 10.04
CA ASN A 7 -5.80 11.67 9.78
C ASN A 7 -6.84 10.57 9.51
N LEU A 8 -8.14 10.87 9.66
CA LEU A 8 -9.23 9.91 9.45
C LEU A 8 -9.75 9.88 8.00
N ASP A 9 -9.53 10.95 7.23
CA ASP A 9 -10.05 11.07 5.86
C ASP A 9 -9.15 10.40 4.80
N ASN A 10 -7.90 10.05 5.14
CA ASN A 10 -6.95 9.43 4.20
C ASN A 10 -6.98 7.90 4.18
N THR A 11 -7.70 7.26 5.09
CA THR A 11 -8.06 5.85 4.94
C THR A 11 -9.39 5.78 4.21
N GLN A 12 -9.35 5.76 2.88
CA GLN A 12 -10.43 5.12 2.12
C GLN A 12 -10.45 3.65 2.55
N ILE A 13 -11.17 3.37 3.63
CA ILE A 13 -11.53 2.02 4.03
C ILE A 13 -12.44 1.54 2.91
N VAL A 14 -11.84 0.86 1.94
CA VAL A 14 -12.54 0.16 0.88
C VAL A 14 -13.56 -0.74 1.58
N LYS A 15 -14.85 -0.40 1.44
CA LYS A 15 -15.93 -1.15 2.10
C LYS A 15 -15.91 -2.58 1.56
N VAL A 16 -15.55 -3.51 2.43
CA VAL A 16 -15.38 -4.94 2.13
C VAL A 16 -16.65 -5.55 1.52
N GLU A 17 -17.81 -4.95 1.77
CA GLU A 17 -19.13 -5.38 1.30
C GLU A 17 -19.36 -5.17 -0.21
N ASP A 18 -18.67 -4.21 -0.86
CA ASP A 18 -18.86 -3.90 -2.29
C ASP A 18 -17.94 -4.68 -3.23
N ILE A 19 -17.01 -5.47 -2.69
CA ILE A 19 -15.99 -6.19 -3.46
C ILE A 19 -16.28 -7.69 -3.42
N SER A 20 -17.21 -8.11 -4.28
CA SER A 20 -17.31 -9.51 -4.69
C SER A 20 -16.51 -9.70 -5.97
N LEU A 21 -15.82 -10.84 -6.13
CA LEU A 21 -15.21 -11.18 -7.42
C LEU A 21 -16.24 -11.06 -8.55
N ASP A 22 -17.51 -11.37 -8.31
CA ASP A 22 -18.54 -11.32 -9.36
C ASP A 22 -18.81 -9.91 -9.88
N THR A 23 -18.70 -8.88 -9.02
CA THR A 23 -18.92 -7.47 -9.37
C THR A 23 -17.67 -6.77 -9.90
N MET A 24 -16.50 -7.42 -9.86
CA MET A 24 -15.22 -6.87 -10.31
C MET A 24 -15.02 -6.92 -11.83
N ASP A 25 -14.28 -5.95 -12.34
CA ASP A 25 -13.83 -5.93 -13.74
C ASP A 25 -12.87 -7.10 -14.05
N MET A 26 -12.81 -7.50 -15.31
CA MET A 26 -11.96 -8.62 -15.76
C MET A 26 -10.47 -8.38 -15.46
N GLN A 27 -9.99 -7.15 -15.50
CA GLN A 27 -8.59 -6.84 -15.14
C GLN A 27 -8.32 -7.10 -13.65
N GLN A 28 -9.25 -6.68 -12.78
CA GLN A 28 -9.15 -6.88 -11.34
C GLN A 28 -9.21 -8.37 -10.98
N LYS A 29 -10.08 -9.15 -11.63
CA LYS A 29 -10.13 -10.62 -11.47
C LYS A 29 -8.79 -11.28 -11.77
N ARG A 30 -8.18 -10.95 -12.92
CA ARG A 30 -6.86 -11.49 -13.32
C ARG A 30 -5.73 -11.04 -12.41
N MET A 31 -5.85 -9.86 -11.81
CA MET A 31 -4.88 -9.36 -10.84
C MET A 31 -5.00 -10.12 -9.51
N ALA A 32 -6.22 -10.30 -9.01
CA ALA A 32 -6.49 -11.08 -7.80
C ALA A 32 -5.98 -12.53 -7.93
N GLU A 33 -6.17 -13.17 -9.08
CA GLU A 33 -5.66 -14.54 -9.32
C GLU A 33 -4.13 -14.62 -9.32
N ARG A 34 -3.47 -13.63 -9.94
CA ARG A 34 -2.01 -13.53 -9.93
C ARG A 34 -1.48 -13.30 -8.51
N LEU A 35 -2.08 -12.38 -7.76
CA LEU A 35 -1.71 -12.10 -6.37
C LEU A 35 -1.91 -13.33 -5.48
N TYR A 36 -3.06 -14.00 -5.62
CA TYR A 36 -3.35 -15.24 -4.91
C TYR A 36 -2.30 -16.32 -5.15
N SER A 37 -1.89 -16.51 -6.41
CA SER A 37 -0.85 -17.47 -6.78
C SER A 37 0.55 -17.05 -6.31
N GLN A 38 0.90 -15.77 -6.45
CA GLN A 38 2.20 -15.23 -6.06
C GLN A 38 2.42 -15.26 -4.55
N LEU A 39 1.38 -14.99 -3.77
CA LEU A 39 1.41 -15.06 -2.31
C LEU A 39 1.35 -16.50 -1.80
N GLY A 40 1.17 -17.49 -2.68
CA GLY A 40 1.11 -18.90 -2.32
C GLY A 40 0.01 -19.18 -1.30
N LEU A 41 -1.20 -18.64 -1.50
CA LEU A 41 -2.29 -18.74 -0.54
C LEU A 41 -3.00 -20.11 -0.54
N ASP A 42 -2.72 -20.97 -1.52
CA ASP A 42 -3.30 -22.32 -1.62
C ASP A 42 -3.18 -23.14 -0.31
N PRO A 43 -2.00 -23.27 0.33
CA PRO A 43 -1.86 -24.04 1.56
C PRO A 43 -2.59 -23.41 2.75
N VAL A 44 -2.79 -22.09 2.73
CA VAL A 44 -3.53 -21.36 3.78
C VAL A 44 -5.02 -21.67 3.65
N VAL A 45 -5.55 -21.59 2.42
CA VAL A 45 -6.93 -21.97 2.13
C VAL A 45 -7.18 -23.43 2.50
N GLU A 46 -6.30 -24.34 2.09
CA GLU A 46 -6.41 -25.77 2.45
C GLU A 46 -6.41 -26.01 3.96
N LYS A 47 -5.54 -25.31 4.70
CA LYS A 47 -5.49 -25.42 6.16
C LYS A 47 -6.79 -24.93 6.81
N VAL A 48 -7.31 -23.78 6.38
CA VAL A 48 -8.58 -23.23 6.88
C VAL A 48 -9.74 -24.18 6.57
N LEU A 49 -9.79 -24.75 5.37
CA LEU A 49 -10.80 -25.74 4.99
C LEU A 49 -10.72 -27.01 5.86
N LYS A 50 -9.51 -27.47 6.16
CA LYS A 50 -9.28 -28.64 7.01
C LYS A 50 -9.71 -28.39 8.46
N GLU A 51 -9.42 -27.21 9.01
CA GLU A 51 -9.87 -26.80 10.34
C GLU A 51 -11.38 -26.63 10.39
N TYR A 52 -11.98 -26.00 9.37
CA TYR A 52 -13.44 -25.87 9.24
C TYR A 52 -14.12 -27.24 9.28
N LYS A 53 -13.63 -28.18 8.46
CA LYS A 53 -14.13 -29.57 8.45
C LYS A 53 -13.92 -30.29 9.80
N GLY A 54 -12.84 -29.98 10.51
CA GLY A 54 -12.56 -30.51 11.85
C GLY A 54 -13.50 -29.98 12.93
N ASN A 55 -14.01 -28.75 12.74
CA ASN A 55 -14.89 -28.07 13.69
C ASN A 55 -16.38 -28.37 13.48
N LEU A 56 -16.78 -28.96 12.36
CA LEU A 56 -18.15 -29.43 12.12
C LEU A 56 -18.50 -30.60 13.07
N LYS A 57 -19.58 -30.47 13.84
CA LYS A 57 -20.04 -31.49 14.80
C LYS A 57 -21.45 -31.98 14.47
N GLY A 58 -21.73 -33.24 14.77
CA GLY A 58 -23.09 -33.82 14.75
C GLY A 58 -23.78 -33.74 13.39
N MET A 59 -24.99 -33.14 13.37
CA MET A 59 -25.81 -32.98 12.17
C MET A 59 -25.13 -32.13 11.09
N ASP A 60 -24.33 -31.13 11.43
CA ASP A 60 -23.70 -30.24 10.44
C ASP A 60 -22.71 -30.99 9.54
N ARG A 61 -21.96 -31.93 10.11
CA ARG A 61 -21.06 -32.80 9.34
C ARG A 61 -21.81 -33.78 8.45
N ALA A 62 -22.92 -34.32 8.94
CA ALA A 62 -23.78 -35.21 8.15
C ALA A 62 -24.47 -34.44 7.00
N THR A 63 -24.88 -33.20 7.27
CA THR A 63 -25.52 -32.31 6.28
C THR A 63 -24.54 -31.90 5.19
N ASP A 64 -23.31 -31.52 5.55
CA ASP A 64 -22.21 -31.25 4.59
C ASP A 64 -21.85 -32.47 3.73
N THR A 65 -22.00 -33.69 4.28
CA THR A 65 -21.75 -34.93 3.53
C THR A 65 -22.91 -35.28 2.58
N VAL A 66 -24.16 -34.99 2.97
CA VAL A 66 -25.39 -35.41 2.25
C VAL A 66 -25.81 -34.39 1.19
N PHE A 67 -25.69 -33.09 1.46
CA PHE A 67 -26.02 -32.04 0.51
C PHE A 67 -24.85 -31.69 -0.43
N GLY A 68 -23.72 -32.40 -0.27
CA GLY A 68 -22.44 -32.05 -0.87
C GLY A 68 -21.84 -30.83 -0.18
N PRO A 69 -20.52 -30.63 -0.28
CA PRO A 69 -19.93 -29.40 0.18
C PRO A 69 -20.66 -28.28 -0.55
N PHE A 70 -21.38 -27.43 0.17
CA PHE A 70 -21.54 -26.04 -0.26
C PHE A 70 -20.15 -25.63 -0.74
N ASP A 71 -19.99 -24.96 -1.88
CA ASP A 71 -18.68 -24.68 -2.49
C ASP A 71 -17.81 -23.74 -1.60
N ILE A 72 -17.43 -24.23 -0.43
CA ILE A 72 -16.73 -23.58 0.66
C ILE A 72 -15.28 -23.45 0.23
N LYS A 73 -14.78 -24.39 -0.58
CA LYS A 73 -13.49 -24.26 -1.26
C LYS A 73 -13.50 -23.06 -2.21
N GLY A 74 -14.45 -22.99 -3.16
CA GLY A 74 -14.57 -21.86 -4.08
C GLY A 74 -14.80 -20.52 -3.36
N ARG A 75 -15.58 -20.51 -2.28
CA ARG A 75 -15.77 -19.33 -1.42
C ARG A 75 -14.53 -18.93 -0.64
N ALA A 76 -13.76 -19.89 -0.12
CA ALA A 76 -12.52 -19.60 0.60
C ALA A 76 -11.45 -19.07 -0.36
N GLU A 77 -11.34 -19.66 -1.54
CA GLU A 77 -10.47 -19.16 -2.62
C GLU A 77 -10.89 -17.76 -3.08
N SER A 78 -12.18 -17.49 -3.23
CA SER A 78 -12.66 -16.16 -3.63
C SER A 78 -12.38 -15.09 -2.59
N VAL A 79 -12.62 -15.39 -1.32
CA VAL A 79 -12.30 -14.50 -0.20
C VAL A 79 -10.78 -14.24 -0.13
N ALA A 80 -9.95 -15.27 -0.30
CA ALA A 80 -8.49 -15.12 -0.32
C ALA A 80 -8.01 -14.26 -1.51
N LYS A 81 -8.60 -14.42 -2.69
CA LYS A 81 -8.34 -13.58 -3.87
C LYS A 81 -8.73 -12.12 -3.63
N VAL A 82 -9.91 -11.87 -3.05
CA VAL A 82 -10.36 -10.50 -2.72
C VAL A 82 -9.48 -9.85 -1.66
N ALA A 83 -9.19 -10.58 -0.57
CA ALA A 83 -8.37 -10.08 0.52
C ALA A 83 -6.94 -9.74 0.06
N SER A 84 -6.34 -10.58 -0.78
CA SER A 84 -5.01 -10.30 -1.34
C SER A 84 -5.02 -9.05 -2.23
N LEU A 85 -6.03 -8.89 -3.08
CA LEU A 85 -6.17 -7.71 -3.93
C LEU A 85 -6.39 -6.42 -3.12
N MET A 86 -7.23 -6.46 -2.09
CA MET A 86 -7.43 -5.31 -1.19
C MET A 86 -6.15 -4.92 -0.46
N THR A 87 -5.47 -5.92 0.11
CA THR A 87 -4.23 -5.69 0.86
C THR A 87 -3.15 -5.11 -0.04
N TYR A 88 -3.01 -5.65 -1.26
CA TYR A 88 -2.08 -5.11 -2.25
C TYR A 88 -2.44 -3.66 -2.63
N SER A 89 -3.71 -3.38 -2.87
CA SER A 89 -4.15 -2.04 -3.29
C SER A 89 -3.92 -0.99 -2.19
N ALA A 90 -4.25 -1.35 -0.95
CA ALA A 90 -4.03 -0.50 0.22
C ALA A 90 -2.54 -0.22 0.44
N LEU A 91 -1.69 -1.26 0.40
CA LEU A 91 -0.24 -1.11 0.52
C LEU A 91 0.34 -0.28 -0.63
N HIS A 92 -0.09 -0.53 -1.86
CA HIS A 92 0.40 0.21 -3.02
C HIS A 92 0.07 1.70 -2.94
N GLN A 93 -1.15 2.05 -2.50
CA GLN A 93 -1.55 3.43 -2.28
C GLN A 93 -0.72 4.08 -1.17
N GLN A 94 -0.51 3.38 -0.05
CA GLN A 94 0.33 3.86 1.03
C GLN A 94 1.77 4.11 0.56
N TYR A 95 2.40 3.14 -0.11
CA TYR A 95 3.76 3.27 -0.65
C TYR A 95 3.89 4.45 -1.62
N THR A 96 2.90 4.65 -2.49
CA THR A 96 2.90 5.76 -3.45
C THR A 96 2.80 7.11 -2.73
N SER A 97 1.97 7.20 -1.70
CA SER A 97 1.85 8.40 -0.87
C SER A 97 3.15 8.72 -0.13
N GLU A 98 3.78 7.71 0.48
CA GLU A 98 5.04 7.88 1.21
C GLU A 98 6.18 8.31 0.28
N LEU A 99 6.27 7.73 -0.92
CA LEU A 99 7.25 8.14 -1.94
C LEU A 99 7.02 9.58 -2.41
N GLY A 100 5.77 9.99 -2.60
CA GLY A 100 5.43 11.37 -2.93
C GLY A 100 5.89 12.37 -1.86
N GLN A 101 5.65 12.03 -0.59
CA GLN A 101 6.12 12.84 0.55
C GLN A 101 7.64 12.91 0.64
N MET A 102 8.35 11.79 0.40
CA MET A 102 9.81 11.78 0.36
C MET A 102 10.36 12.64 -0.77
N GLN A 103 9.74 12.59 -1.95
CA GLN A 103 10.15 13.41 -3.08
C GLN A 103 9.98 14.90 -2.78
N GLU A 104 8.86 15.29 -2.17
CA GLU A 104 8.63 16.67 -1.74
C GLU A 104 9.66 17.14 -0.69
N GLN A 105 10.03 16.28 0.26
CA GLN A 105 11.08 16.59 1.24
C GLN A 105 12.45 16.76 0.58
N ILE A 106 12.79 15.94 -0.41
CA ILE A 106 14.04 16.09 -1.19
C ILE A 106 14.05 17.43 -1.92
N ASP A 107 12.95 17.78 -2.60
CA ASP A 107 12.84 19.04 -3.32
C ASP A 107 12.97 20.25 -2.38
N GLN A 108 12.41 20.18 -1.17
CA GLN A 108 12.58 21.20 -0.13
C GLN A 108 14.05 21.35 0.29
N VAL A 109 14.72 20.23 0.60
CA VAL A 109 16.13 20.24 1.01
C VAL A 109 17.04 20.73 -0.12
N GLU A 110 16.77 20.37 -1.37
CA GLU A 110 17.49 20.91 -2.53
C GLU A 110 17.27 22.42 -2.68
N GLY A 111 16.04 22.90 -2.45
CA GLY A 111 15.72 24.32 -2.41
C GLY A 111 16.48 25.08 -1.33
N GLU A 112 16.56 24.53 -0.11
CA GLU A 112 17.34 25.10 0.99
C GLU A 112 18.83 25.14 0.68
N LYS A 113 19.39 24.03 0.19
CA LYS A 113 20.80 23.95 -0.25
C LYS A 113 21.13 24.99 -1.32
N ASN A 114 20.23 25.20 -2.28
CA ASN A 114 20.43 26.19 -3.35
C ASN A 114 20.39 27.63 -2.80
N ARG A 115 19.48 27.91 -1.86
CA ARG A 115 19.43 29.22 -1.17
C ARG A 115 20.69 29.44 -0.33
N GLU A 116 21.14 28.42 0.40
CA GLU A 116 22.34 28.50 1.23
C GLU A 116 23.58 28.75 0.36
N ARG A 117 23.71 28.03 -0.76
CA ARG A 117 24.77 28.28 -1.75
C ARG A 117 24.76 29.71 -2.28
N ALA A 118 23.59 30.23 -2.67
CA ALA A 118 23.48 31.62 -3.13
C ALA A 118 23.89 32.64 -2.05
N ASN A 119 23.54 32.36 -0.78
CA ASN A 119 23.95 33.19 0.35
C ASN A 119 25.47 33.12 0.58
N TYR A 120 26.08 31.93 0.50
CA TYR A 120 27.53 31.77 0.57
C TYR A 120 28.22 32.53 -0.56
N ASP A 121 27.78 32.37 -1.81
CA ASP A 121 28.35 33.09 -2.96
C ASP A 121 28.26 34.61 -2.74
N SER A 122 27.12 35.12 -2.23
CA SER A 122 26.97 36.54 -1.90
C SER A 122 27.89 37.00 -0.76
N LEU A 123 28.09 36.17 0.28
CA LEU A 123 29.00 36.45 1.38
C LEU A 123 30.45 36.50 0.90
N VAL A 124 30.86 35.53 0.10
CA VAL A 124 32.22 35.47 -0.44
C VAL A 124 32.47 36.65 -1.38
N GLN A 125 31.52 37.02 -2.24
CA GLN A 125 31.62 38.23 -3.06
C GLN A 125 31.83 39.48 -2.20
N LYS A 126 31.03 39.67 -1.14
CA LYS A 126 31.19 40.81 -0.23
C LYS A 126 32.56 40.83 0.47
N VAL A 127 33.09 39.67 0.83
CA VAL A 127 34.44 39.56 1.40
C VAL A 127 35.50 39.93 0.36
N ALA A 128 35.36 39.44 -0.87
CA ALA A 128 36.24 39.75 -1.99
C ALA A 128 36.26 41.27 -2.28
N ASP A 129 35.09 41.92 -2.31
CA ASP A 129 34.94 43.37 -2.47
C ASP A 129 35.66 44.17 -1.36
N VAL A 130 35.61 43.69 -0.11
CA VAL A 130 36.26 44.35 1.04
C VAL A 130 37.78 44.16 1.02
N VAL A 131 38.25 42.99 0.62
CA VAL A 131 39.68 42.64 0.58
C VAL A 131 40.35 43.12 -0.72
N GLY A 132 39.57 43.51 -1.73
CA GLY A 132 40.03 44.06 -3.00
C GLY A 132 40.47 43.00 -4.03
N GLY A 133 39.99 41.76 -3.89
CA GLY A 133 40.22 40.69 -4.87
C GLY A 133 38.96 40.37 -5.68
N ASP A 134 39.10 39.92 -6.92
CA ASP A 134 37.96 39.49 -7.73
C ASP A 134 37.48 38.09 -7.29
N TYR A 135 36.17 37.93 -7.05
CA TYR A 135 35.57 36.66 -6.63
C TYR A 135 35.82 35.52 -7.63
N GLU A 136 35.82 35.81 -8.94
CA GLU A 136 36.11 34.84 -9.99
C GLU A 136 37.56 34.28 -9.90
N GLU A 137 38.51 34.99 -9.29
CA GLU A 137 39.89 34.51 -9.09
C GLU A 137 40.04 33.57 -7.88
N LEU A 138 39.05 33.51 -6.98
CA LEU A 138 39.09 32.69 -5.75
C LEU A 138 38.46 31.30 -5.91
N LYS A 139 37.79 31.05 -7.04
CA LYS A 139 37.03 29.82 -7.33
C LYS A 139 37.88 28.77 -8.03
#